data_AF-A0A2V6P987-F1
#
_entry.id   AF-A0A2V6P987-F1
#
_cell.length_a   1.000
_cell.length_b   1.000
_cell.length_c   1.000
_cell.angle_alpha   90.00
_cell.angle_beta   90.00
_cell.angle_gamma   90.00
#
_symmetry.space_group_name_H-M   'P 1'
#
loop_
_entity.id
_entity.type
_entity.pdbx_description
1 polymer ?
#
loop_
_entity_poly.entity_id
_entity_poly.type
_entity_poly.pdbx_seq_one_letter_code
_entity_poly.pdbx_strand_id
1 'polypeptide(L)' 'DVVLAHAPELEKKYVADGKMLNRRLVMYNDFVIIGPADDPAKIKGMTVAAQAMKAIAQTGSRFVSRGDNSGT' A
#
# COMPACT_ATOMS: atom_id res chain seq x y z
N ASP A 1 28.26 2.46 -8.84
CA ASP A 1 26.99 1.85 -9.26
C ASP A 1 25.87 2.15 -8.30
N VAL A 2 24.61 1.87 -8.69
CA VAL A 2 23.41 2.14 -7.89
C VAL A 2 22.36 1.04 -8.04
N VAL A 3 21.49 0.91 -7.03
CA VAL A 3 20.30 0.04 -7.05
C VAL A 3 19.07 0.91 -6.81
N LEU A 4 18.01 0.67 -7.57
CA LEU A 4 16.69 1.26 -7.36
C LEU A 4 15.69 0.13 -7.09
N ALA A 5 15.06 0.14 -5.90
CA ALA A 5 14.20 -0.94 -5.41
C ALA A 5 12.96 -0.37 -4.67
N HIS A 6 11.98 -1.25 -4.41
CA HIS A 6 10.75 -0.92 -3.66
C HIS A 6 10.47 -1.91 -2.51
N ALA A 7 11.51 -2.38 -1.82
CA ALA A 7 11.37 -3.40 -0.77
C ALA A 7 11.94 -2.90 0.57
N PRO A 8 11.21 -2.02 1.30
CA PRO A 8 11.78 -1.27 2.42
C PRO A 8 12.38 -2.12 3.54
N GLU A 9 11.77 -3.26 3.87
CA GLU A 9 12.29 -4.17 4.91
C GLU A 9 13.62 -4.81 4.48
N LEU A 10 13.69 -5.29 3.24
CA LEU A 10 14.88 -5.93 2.70
C LEU A 10 16.02 -4.91 2.51
N GLU A 11 15.70 -3.71 2.04
CA GLU A 11 16.65 -2.60 1.94
C GLU A 11 17.26 -2.25 3.31
N LYS A 12 16.43 -2.12 4.35
CA LYS A 12 16.91 -1.84 5.72
C LYS A 12 17.83 -2.95 6.22
N LYS A 13 17.48 -4.21 5.97
CA LYS A 13 18.34 -5.36 6.30
C LYS A 13 19.69 -5.27 5.59
N TYR A 14 19.70 -4.94 4.30
CA TYR A 14 20.94 -4.90 3.51
C TYR A 14 21.84 -3.72 3.92
N VAL A 15 21.25 -2.60 4.36
CA VAL A 15 22.01 -1.50 4.98
C VAL A 15 22.62 -1.97 6.30
N ALA A 16 21.87 -2.66 7.16
CA ALA A 16 22.37 -3.18 8.43
C ALA A 16 23.47 -4.23 8.25
N ASP A 17 23.36 -5.08 7.22
CA ASP A 17 24.37 -6.07 6.83
C ASP A 17 25.61 -5.44 6.16
N GLY A 18 25.63 -4.12 5.92
CA GLY A 18 26.73 -3.42 5.23
C GLY A 18 26.81 -3.66 3.72
N LYS A 19 25.78 -4.28 3.13
CA LYS A 19 25.70 -4.61 1.69
C LYS A 19 25.17 -3.45 0.84
N MET A 20 24.46 -2.50 1.45
CA MET A 20 24.03 -1.25 0.83
C MET A 20 24.52 -0.07 1.66
N LEU A 21 24.90 1.01 0.97
CA LEU A 21 25.32 2.26 1.57
C LEU A 21 24.42 3.39 1.04
N ASN A 22 24.28 4.47 1.81
CA ASN A 22 23.59 5.69 1.38
C ASN A 22 22.14 5.49 0.89
N ARG A 23 21.33 4.71 1.62
CA ARG A 23 19.89 4.51 1.32
C ARG A 23 19.15 5.85 1.31
N ARG A 24 18.52 6.19 0.17
CA ARG A 24 17.73 7.41 -0.02
C ARG A 24 16.36 7.05 -0.58
N LEU A 25 15.32 7.66 -0.02
CA LEU A 25 13.99 7.62 -0.62
C LEU A 25 13.96 8.61 -1.78
N VAL A 26 13.55 8.15 -2.96
CA VAL A 26 13.52 8.96 -4.19
C VAL A 26 12.08 9.31 -4.58
N MET A 27 11.17 8.36 -4.40
CA MET A 27 9.76 8.47 -4.79
C MET A 27 8.90 7.55 -3.93
N TYR A 28 7.60 7.83 -3.90
CA TYR A 28 6.58 6.98 -3.30
C TYR A 28 5.36 6.96 -4.22
N ASN A 29 4.54 5.92 -4.10
CA ASN A 29 3.27 5.83 -4.80
C ASN A 29 2.13 6.14 -3.85
N ASP A 30 1.07 6.74 -4.39
CA ASP A 30 -0.22 6.81 -3.72
C ASP A 30 -1.02 5.54 -4.01
N PHE A 31 -1.74 5.06 -2.99
CA PHE A 31 -2.70 3.98 -3.11
C PHE A 31 -4.12 4.54 -3.03
N VAL A 32 -4.98 4.05 -3.92
CA VAL A 32 -6.38 4.48 -4.01
C VAL A 32 -7.32 3.31 -3.83
N ILE A 33 -8.42 3.54 -3.11
CA ILE A 33 -9.54 2.61 -3.04
C ILE A 33 -10.52 3.01 -4.15
N ILE A 34 -10.80 2.09 -5.06
CA ILE A 34 -11.75 2.28 -6.16
C ILE A 34 -12.93 1.33 -6.00
N GLY A 35 -14.06 1.71 -6.57
CA GLY A 35 -15.27 0.90 -6.53
C GLY A 35 -16.34 1.39 -7.50
N PRO A 36 -17.49 0.70 -7.53
CA PRO A 36 -18.66 1.08 -8.31
C PRO A 36 -19.15 2.51 -8.03
N ALA A 37 -19.77 3.15 -9.03
CA ALA A 37 -20.24 4.53 -8.94
C ALA A 37 -21.38 4.75 -7.93
N ASP A 38 -22.17 3.70 -7.65
CA ASP A 38 -23.26 3.69 -6.67
C ASP A 38 -22.78 3.53 -5.22
N ASP A 39 -21.47 3.32 -5.00
CA ASP A 39 -20.81 3.30 -3.69
C ASP A 39 -21.59 2.51 -2.61
N PRO A 40 -21.73 1.18 -2.79
CA PRO A 40 -22.48 0.34 -1.84
C PRO A 40 -21.89 0.36 -0.43
N ALA A 41 -20.58 0.63 -0.30
CA ALA A 41 -19.87 0.73 0.97
C ALA A 41 -20.00 2.12 1.63
N LYS A 42 -20.52 3.12 0.91
CA LYS A 42 -20.68 4.52 1.36
C LYS A 42 -19.38 5.15 1.84
N ILE A 43 -18.28 4.92 1.13
CA ILE A 43 -16.94 5.39 1.50
C ILE A 43 -16.46 6.61 0.70
N LYS A 44 -17.22 7.06 -0.31
CA LYS A 44 -16.85 8.22 -1.11
C LYS A 44 -16.69 9.47 -0.24
N GLY A 45 -15.55 10.15 -0.38
CA GLY A 45 -15.21 11.35 0.39
C GLY A 45 -14.54 11.08 1.74
N MET A 46 -14.40 9.81 2.16
CA MET A 46 -13.57 9.48 3.31
C MET A 46 -12.09 9.75 3.00
N THR A 47 -11.39 10.37 3.95
CA THR A 47 -9.96 10.72 3.82
C THR A 47 -9.05 9.79 4.62
N VAL A 48 -9.63 8.92 5.46
CA VAL A 48 -8.89 7.97 6.30
C VAL A 48 -9.13 6.55 5.78
N ALA A 49 -8.13 5.98 5.11
CA ALA A 49 -8.23 4.64 4.50
C ALA A 49 -8.69 3.55 5.48
N ALA A 50 -8.20 3.58 6.72
CA ALA A 50 -8.60 2.61 7.75
C ALA A 50 -10.11 2.66 8.06
N GLN A 51 -10.74 3.84 8.01
CA GLN A 51 -12.18 3.99 8.20
C GLN A 51 -12.97 3.45 7.01
N ALA A 52 -12.50 3.74 5.79
CA ALA A 52 -13.09 3.20 4.57
C ALA A 52 -13.05 1.67 4.55
N MET A 53 -11.90 1.08 4.89
CA MET A 53 -11.75 -0.38 5.00
C MET A 53 -12.68 -0.99 6.04
N LYS A 54 -12.88 -0.31 7.18
CA LYS A 54 -13.84 -0.75 8.20
C LYS A 54 -15.28 -0.70 7.70
N ALA A 55 -15.66 0.36 6.98
CA ALA A 55 -17.00 0.50 6.40
C ALA A 55 -17.28 -0.55 5.30
N ILE A 56 -16.30 -0.85 4.44
CA ILE A 56 -16.38 -1.95 3.46
C ILE A 56 -16.68 -3.27 4.18
N ALA A 57 -15.95 -3.58 5.25
CA ALA A 57 -16.17 -4.79 6.04
C ALA A 57 -17.55 -4.82 6.72
N GLN A 58 -17.99 -3.71 7.29
CA GLN A 58 -19.29 -3.60 7.98
C GLN A 58 -20.50 -3.72 7.06
N THR A 59 -20.39 -3.20 5.83
CA THR A 59 -21.45 -3.29 4.82
C THR A 59 -21.48 -4.66 4.13
N GLY A 60 -20.47 -5.51 4.34
CA GLY A 60 -20.31 -6.75 3.59
C GLY A 60 -20.06 -6.51 2.09
N SER A 61 -19.63 -5.30 1.72
CA SER A 61 -19.34 -4.95 0.34
C SER A 61 -18.18 -5.79 -0.19
N ARG A 62 -18.26 -6.20 -1.46
CA ARG A 62 -17.22 -7.04 -2.06
C ARG A 62 -15.89 -6.30 -2.10
N PHE A 63 -14.85 -6.96 -1.59
CA PHE A 63 -13.47 -6.50 -1.64
C PHE A 63 -12.62 -7.53 -2.38
N VAL A 64 -11.70 -7.07 -3.22
CA VAL A 64 -10.80 -7.93 -4.01
C VAL A 64 -9.37 -7.63 -3.61
N SER A 65 -8.66 -8.64 -3.13
CA SER A 65 -7.22 -8.58 -2.87
C SER A 65 -6.46 -9.21 -4.02
N ARG A 66 -5.26 -8.71 -4.29
CA ARG A 66 -4.32 -9.34 -5.23
C ARG A 66 -3.90 -10.73 -4.74
N GLY A 67 -3.75 -10.90 -3.43
CA GLY A 67 -3.53 -12.20 -2.78
C GLY A 67 -2.19 -12.89 -3.08
N ASP A 68 -1.20 -12.16 -3.60
CA ASP A 68 0.07 -12.71 -4.11
C ASP A 68 1.30 -12.34 -3.24
N ASN A 69 1.08 -11.81 -2.04
CA ASN A 69 2.12 -11.27 -1.15
C ASN A 69 3.00 -10.19 -1.79
N SER A 70 2.47 -9.44 -2.77
CA SER A 70 3.18 -8.28 -3.29
C SER A 70 3.41 -7.24 -2.20
N GLY A 71 4.63 -6.69 -2.14
CA GLY A 71 4.95 -5.51 -1.33
C GLY A 71 4.44 -4.20 -1.92
N THR A 72 3.52 -4.28 -2.89
CA THR A 72 2.81 -3.17 -3.52
C THR A 72 1.32 -3.43 -3.47
#